data_AF-A0A2S2NDL1-F1
#
_entry.id   AF-A0A2S2NDL1-F1
#
_cell.length_a   1.000
_cell.length_b   1.000
_cell.length_c   1.000
_cell.angle_alpha   90.00
_cell.angle_beta   90.00
_cell.angle_gamma   90.00
#
_symmetry.space_group_name_H-M   'P 1'
#
loop_
_entity.id
_entity.type
_entity.pdbx_description
1 polymer ?
#
loop_
_entity_poly.entity_id
_entity_poly.type
_entity_poly.pdbx_seq_one_letter_code
_entity_poly.pdbx_strand_id
1 'polypeptide(L)'
;RRTVFLGAILLNGLITPTLYLVPRATSSTEEMSDAETFASLQFWWFAAIVTLRMVLFMVGEVLQETICMGILGGDAVKFGKQRLWGAAGSGTMSIVAGGAIDWYSSGLAQKDYLPGYLLSAISFFVDFVVAFNLKIPETDGP
;
A
#
# COMPACT_ATOMS: atom_id res chain seq x y z
N ARG A 1 1.16 7.24 -19.69
CA ARG A 1 1.83 7.18 -18.36
C ARG A 1 0.91 7.67 -17.23
N ARG A 2 0.35 8.90 -17.30
CA ARG A 2 -0.58 9.44 -16.28
C ARG A 2 -1.77 8.53 -15.95
N THR A 3 -2.52 8.10 -16.97
CA THR A 3 -3.73 7.27 -16.77
C THR A 3 -3.42 5.90 -16.16
N VAL A 4 -2.27 5.32 -16.54
CA VAL A 4 -1.82 4.03 -15.99
C VAL A 4 -1.41 4.18 -14.52
N PHE A 5 -0.72 5.28 -14.18
CA PHE A 5 -0.34 5.60 -12.81
C PHE A 5 -1.57 5.84 -11.91
N LEU A 6 -2.51 6.68 -12.35
CA LEU A 6 -3.77 6.92 -11.62
C LEU A 6 -4.61 5.64 -11.49
N GLY A 7 -4.65 4.81 -12.53
CA GLY A 7 -5.30 3.50 -12.49
C GLY A 7 -4.67 2.56 -11.46
N ALA A 8 -3.34 2.53 -11.37
CA ALA A 8 -2.61 1.73 -10.38
C ALA A 8 -2.89 2.19 -8.94
N ILE A 9 -2.96 3.51 -8.68
CA ILE A 9 -3.32 4.06 -7.36
C ILE A 9 -4.74 3.64 -6.98
N LEU A 10 -5.71 3.84 -7.88
CA LEU A 10 -7.11 3.46 -7.64
C LEU A 10 -7.24 1.96 -7.38
N LEU A 11 -6.57 1.13 -8.17
CA LEU A 11 -6.64 -0.32 -8.03
C LEU A 11 -6.03 -0.79 -6.70
N ASN A 12 -4.89 -0.23 -6.28
CA ASN A 12 -4.30 -0.50 -4.96
C ASN A 12 -5.21 -0.03 -3.81
N GLY A 13 -5.82 1.15 -3.96
CA GLY A 13 -6.76 1.71 -3.00
C GLY A 13 -8.04 0.88 -2.85
N LEU A 14 -8.48 0.20 -3.90
CA LEU A 14 -9.64 -0.72 -3.88
C LEU A 14 -9.28 -2.11 -3.33
N ILE A 15 -8.10 -2.63 -3.61
CA ILE A 15 -7.66 -3.96 -3.16
C ILE A 15 -7.24 -3.95 -1.69
N THR A 16 -6.68 -2.85 -1.18
CA THR A 16 -6.21 -2.80 0.22
C THR A 16 -7.35 -3.02 1.25
N PRO A 17 -8.55 -2.44 1.08
CA PRO A 17 -9.70 -2.72 1.93
C PRO A 17 -10.27 -4.14 1.79
N THR A 18 -10.11 -4.81 0.64
CA THR A 18 -10.63 -6.20 0.50
C THR A 18 -9.88 -7.19 1.39
N LEU A 19 -8.66 -6.86 1.82
CA LEU A 19 -7.94 -7.64 2.85
C LEU A 19 -8.66 -7.64 4.20
N TYR A 20 -9.45 -6.60 4.52
CA TYR A 20 -10.30 -6.61 5.72
C TYR A 20 -11.49 -7.57 5.58
N LEU A 21 -11.98 -7.77 4.34
CA LEU A 21 -13.07 -8.68 4.03
C LEU A 21 -12.64 -10.15 3.90
N VAL A 22 -11.32 -10.41 3.83
CA VAL A 22 -10.81 -11.79 3.92
C VAL A 22 -11.26 -12.33 5.28
N PRO A 23 -12.06 -13.41 5.31
CA PRO A 23 -12.58 -13.96 6.56
C PRO A 23 -11.43 -14.13 7.54
N ARG A 24 -11.51 -13.43 8.66
CA ARG A 24 -10.58 -13.62 9.77
C ARG A 24 -10.74 -15.08 10.17
N ALA A 25 -9.69 -15.88 10.02
CA ALA A 25 -9.67 -17.23 10.57
C ALA A 25 -9.69 -17.10 12.09
N THR A 26 -10.88 -16.90 12.66
CA THR A 26 -11.12 -16.93 14.11
C THR A 26 -11.84 -18.22 14.43
N SER A 27 -11.06 -19.22 14.83
CA SER A 27 -11.37 -20.33 15.76
C SER A 27 -10.41 -21.46 15.41
N SER A 28 -9.29 -21.65 16.11
CA SER A 28 -9.19 -22.04 17.51
C SER A 28 -7.86 -21.57 18.09
N THR A 29 -7.76 -21.56 19.41
CA THR A 29 -6.53 -21.35 20.20
C THR A 29 -5.46 -22.44 19.96
N GLU A 30 -5.58 -23.24 18.90
CA GLU A 30 -4.61 -24.26 18.50
C GLU A 30 -3.88 -23.79 17.24
N GLU A 31 -2.55 -23.83 17.29
CA GLU A 31 -1.71 -23.60 16.13
C GLU A 31 -2.05 -24.65 15.05
N MET A 32 -2.72 -24.21 13.98
CA MET A 32 -3.05 -25.06 12.85
C MET A 32 -1.75 -25.54 12.18
N SER A 33 -1.63 -26.83 11.86
CA SER A 33 -0.41 -27.35 11.26
C SER A 33 -0.16 -26.74 9.87
N ASP A 34 1.10 -26.72 9.44
CA ASP A 34 1.46 -26.20 8.11
C ASP A 34 0.67 -26.90 6.99
N ALA A 35 0.49 -28.22 7.10
CA ALA A 35 -0.25 -29.02 6.13
C ALA A 35 -1.73 -28.59 6.02
N GLU A 36 -2.38 -28.31 7.15
CA GLU A 36 -3.78 -27.84 7.19
C GLU A 36 -3.88 -26.39 6.70
N THR A 37 -2.89 -25.57 7.00
CA THR A 37 -2.79 -24.19 6.51
C THR A 37 -2.71 -24.14 4.99
N PHE A 38 -1.81 -24.94 4.39
CA PHE A 38 -1.68 -25.01 2.93
C PHE A 38 -2.86 -25.72 2.25
N ALA A 39 -3.63 -26.54 2.97
CA ALA A 39 -4.86 -27.12 2.44
C ALA A 39 -6.05 -26.14 2.47
N SER A 40 -5.99 -25.09 3.28
CA SER A 40 -7.08 -24.13 3.46
C SER A 40 -7.25 -23.20 2.25
N LEU A 41 -8.48 -23.11 1.73
CA LEU A 41 -8.84 -22.15 0.67
C LEU A 41 -8.64 -20.69 1.13
N GLN A 42 -8.83 -20.41 2.42
CA GLN A 42 -8.65 -19.06 2.97
C GLN A 42 -7.20 -18.60 2.87
N PHE A 43 -6.24 -19.50 3.08
CA PHE A 43 -4.82 -19.21 2.93
C PHE A 43 -4.50 -18.82 1.49
N TRP A 44 -4.92 -19.61 0.50
CA TRP A 44 -4.65 -19.31 -0.91
C TRP A 44 -5.34 -18.05 -1.40
N TRP A 45 -6.56 -17.79 -0.92
CA TRP A 45 -7.28 -16.55 -1.21
C TRP A 45 -6.53 -15.33 -0.66
N PHE A 46 -6.10 -15.38 0.60
CA PHE A 46 -5.29 -14.33 1.22
C PHE A 46 -3.95 -14.15 0.50
N ALA A 47 -3.23 -15.25 0.23
CA ALA A 47 -1.96 -15.24 -0.46
C ALA A 47 -2.06 -14.65 -1.86
N ALA A 48 -3.12 -14.99 -2.61
CA ALA A 48 -3.36 -14.42 -3.94
C ALA A 48 -3.62 -12.91 -3.87
N ILE A 49 -4.45 -12.43 -2.94
CA ILE A 49 -4.74 -10.99 -2.78
C ILE A 49 -3.48 -10.22 -2.37
N VAL A 50 -2.73 -10.71 -1.39
CA VAL A 50 -1.49 -10.07 -0.93
C VAL A 50 -0.45 -10.03 -2.04
N THR A 51 -0.29 -11.12 -2.80
CA THR A 51 0.63 -11.18 -3.94
C THR A 51 0.23 -10.19 -5.02
N LEU A 52 -1.05 -10.17 -5.40
CA LEU A 52 -1.57 -9.22 -6.40
C LEU A 52 -1.34 -7.76 -5.95
N ARG A 53 -1.63 -7.47 -4.69
CA ARG A 53 -1.39 -6.14 -4.10
C ARG A 53 0.10 -5.77 -4.15
N MET A 54 1.01 -6.69 -3.83
CA MET A 54 2.46 -6.45 -3.92
C MET A 54 2.91 -6.15 -5.35
N VAL A 55 2.41 -6.89 -6.34
CA VAL A 55 2.72 -6.63 -7.75
C VAL A 55 2.25 -5.24 -8.17
N LEU A 56 1.02 -4.88 -7.84
CA LEU A 56 0.46 -3.57 -8.17
C LEU A 56 1.19 -2.42 -7.47
N PHE A 57 1.63 -2.63 -6.24
CA PHE A 57 2.46 -1.68 -5.51
C PHE A 57 3.80 -1.45 -6.22
N MET A 58 4.51 -2.53 -6.61
CA MET A 58 5.78 -2.43 -7.32
C MET A 58 5.65 -1.71 -8.68
N VAL A 59 4.57 -1.98 -9.42
CA VAL A 59 4.30 -1.27 -10.68
C VAL A 59 4.06 0.22 -10.44
N GLY A 60 3.31 0.56 -9.39
CA GLY A 60 3.09 1.95 -8.98
C GLY A 60 4.39 2.68 -8.65
N GLU A 61 5.26 2.07 -7.85
CA GLU A 61 6.58 2.62 -7.47
C GLU A 61 7.44 2.91 -8.70
N VAL A 62 7.57 1.97 -9.65
CA VAL A 62 8.38 2.17 -10.86
C VAL A 62 7.82 3.31 -11.73
N LEU A 63 6.50 3.40 -11.88
CA LEU A 63 5.86 4.49 -12.62
C LEU A 63 6.08 5.84 -11.93
N GLN A 64 5.97 5.88 -10.60
CA GLN A 64 6.22 7.07 -9.79
C GLN A 64 7.66 7.57 -9.94
N GLU A 65 8.64 6.67 -9.83
CA GLU A 65 10.06 7.02 -10.00
C GLU A 65 10.34 7.53 -11.43
N THR A 66 9.76 6.89 -12.44
CA THR A 66 9.88 7.32 -13.85
C THR A 66 9.30 8.72 -14.06
N ILE A 67 8.10 9.00 -13.52
CA ILE A 67 7.45 10.30 -13.61
C ILE A 67 8.27 11.36 -12.86
N CYS A 68 8.74 11.04 -11.66
CA CYS A 68 9.55 11.92 -10.83
C CYS A 68 10.86 12.32 -11.52
N MET A 69 11.59 11.35 -12.09
CA MET A 69 12.81 11.64 -12.87
C MET A 69 12.52 12.52 -14.09
N GLY A 70 11.39 12.30 -14.76
CA GLY A 70 10.95 13.15 -15.87
C GLY A 70 10.68 14.60 -15.44
N ILE A 71 10.00 14.80 -14.30
CA ILE A 71 9.72 16.13 -13.73
C ILE A 71 11.00 16.84 -13.30
N LEU A 72 11.94 16.11 -12.72
CA LEU A 72 13.20 16.65 -12.22
C LEU A 72 14.26 16.86 -13.31
N GLY A 73 13.98 16.48 -14.56
CA GLY A 73 14.93 16.61 -15.67
C GLY A 73 16.22 15.81 -15.45
N GLY A 74 16.15 14.68 -14.73
CA GLY A 74 17.32 13.85 -14.41
C GLY A 74 18.23 14.38 -13.30
N ASP A 75 17.81 15.39 -12.53
CA ASP A 75 18.57 15.89 -11.38
C ASP A 75 18.64 14.87 -10.23
N ALA A 76 19.74 14.13 -10.16
CA ALA A 76 19.96 13.07 -9.19
C ALA A 76 19.97 13.56 -7.73
N VAL A 77 20.36 14.82 -7.47
CA VAL A 77 20.39 15.37 -6.10
C VAL A 77 18.97 15.63 -5.61
N LYS A 78 18.11 16.22 -6.44
CA LYS A 78 16.70 16.40 -6.10
C LYS A 78 15.96 15.07 -5.99
N PHE A 79 16.28 14.11 -6.86
CA PHE A 79 15.71 12.76 -6.79
C PHE A 79 16.11 12.05 -5.49
N GLY A 80 17.38 12.16 -5.08
CA GLY A 80 17.85 11.65 -3.80
C GLY A 80 17.12 12.27 -2.61
N LYS A 81 16.86 13.58 -2.64
CA LYS A 81 16.03 14.26 -1.61
C LYS A 81 14.59 13.74 -1.58
N GLN A 82 13.97 13.49 -2.72
CA GLN A 82 12.63 12.90 -2.79
C GLN A 82 12.61 11.52 -2.14
N ARG A 83 13.61 10.67 -2.41
CA ARG A 83 13.70 9.34 -1.82
C ARG A 83 13.97 9.37 -0.32
N LEU A 84 14.77 10.33 0.15
CA LEU A 84 14.99 10.56 1.59
C LEU A 84 13.68 10.92 2.30
N TRP A 85 12.94 11.90 1.78
CA TRP A 85 11.65 12.30 2.36
C TRP A 85 10.59 11.19 2.24
N GLY A 86 10.61 10.41 1.16
CA GLY A 86 9.80 9.20 1.03
C GLY A 86 10.08 8.18 2.14
N ALA A 87 11.35 7.87 2.39
CA ALA A 87 11.75 6.95 3.47
C ALA A 87 11.37 7.48 4.86
N ALA A 88 11.59 8.77 5.13
CA ALA A 88 11.20 9.42 6.38
C ALA A 88 9.67 9.39 6.58
N GLY A 89 8.90 9.63 5.51
CA GLY A 89 7.45 9.53 5.52
C GLY A 89 6.97 8.12 5.84
N SER A 90 7.50 7.11 5.16
CA SER A 90 7.15 5.69 5.41
C SER A 90 7.43 5.26 6.84
N GLY A 91 8.59 5.64 7.40
CA GLY A 91 8.94 5.34 8.79
C GLY A 91 7.98 6.00 9.78
N THR A 92 7.71 7.29 9.59
CA THR A 92 6.77 8.05 10.44
C THR A 92 5.37 7.47 10.38
N MET A 93 4.88 7.14 9.18
CA MET A 93 3.53 6.59 9.00
C MET A 93 3.38 5.19 9.59
N SER A 94 4.44 4.39 9.58
CA SER A 94 4.47 3.08 10.25
C SER A 94 4.28 3.21 11.76
N ILE A 95 4.95 4.18 12.40
CA ILE A 95 4.81 4.45 13.84
C ILE A 95 3.39 4.93 14.15
N VAL A 96 2.85 5.86 13.35
CA VAL A 96 1.48 6.39 13.54
C VAL A 96 0.44 5.29 13.39
N ALA A 97 0.55 4.47 12.34
CA ALA A 97 -0.37 3.36 12.12
C ALA A 97 -0.30 2.31 13.22
N GLY A 98 0.92 1.92 13.62
CA GLY A 98 1.14 0.98 14.72
C GLY A 98 0.54 1.47 16.03
N GLY A 99 0.82 2.72 16.41
CA GLY A 99 0.27 3.34 17.61
C GLY A 99 -1.26 3.46 17.59
N ALA A 100 -1.85 3.82 16.44
CA ALA A 100 -3.30 3.89 16.28
C ALA A 100 -3.97 2.51 16.44
N ILE A 101 -3.37 1.47 15.84
CA ILE A 101 -3.84 0.09 15.98
C ILE A 101 -3.73 -0.38 17.43
N ASP A 102 -2.58 -0.14 18.08
CA ASP A 102 -2.33 -0.58 19.46
C ASP A 102 -3.27 0.12 20.46
N TRP A 103 -3.52 1.41 20.28
CA TRP A 103 -4.46 2.17 21.11
C TRP A 103 -5.91 1.69 20.92
N TYR A 104 -6.35 1.55 19.68
CA TYR A 104 -7.70 1.09 19.37
C TYR A 104 -7.95 -0.37 19.76
N SER A 105 -6.89 -1.19 19.75
CA SER A 105 -6.94 -2.59 20.16
C SER A 105 -6.82 -2.79 21.67
N SER A 106 -6.71 -1.73 22.48
CA SER A 106 -6.50 -1.85 23.92
C SER A 106 -7.69 -2.55 24.58
N GLY A 107 -7.43 -3.69 25.23
CA GLY A 107 -8.46 -4.50 25.89
C GLY A 107 -9.15 -5.55 25.00
N LEU A 108 -8.79 -5.67 23.71
CA LEU A 108 -9.30 -6.70 22.81
C LEU A 108 -8.38 -7.93 22.82
N ALA A 109 -8.97 -9.13 22.75
CA ALA A 109 -8.23 -10.40 22.64
C ALA A 109 -7.44 -10.53 21.32
N GLN A 110 -7.82 -9.77 20.30
CA GLN A 110 -7.15 -9.75 19.01
C GLN A 110 -7.04 -8.31 18.50
N LYS A 111 -5.89 -7.97 17.89
CA LYS A 111 -5.68 -6.62 17.33
C LYS A 111 -6.70 -6.30 16.25
N ASP A 112 -7.38 -5.18 16.39
CA ASP A 112 -8.24 -4.64 15.35
C ASP A 112 -7.43 -3.70 14.46
N TYR A 113 -7.30 -4.09 13.19
CA TYR A 113 -6.53 -3.38 12.19
C TYR A 113 -7.36 -2.30 11.47
N LEU A 114 -8.62 -2.10 11.84
CA LEU A 114 -9.51 -1.08 11.27
C LEU A 114 -8.86 0.32 11.21
N PRO A 115 -8.17 0.84 12.25
CA PRO A 115 -7.51 2.14 12.17
C PRO A 115 -6.41 2.18 11.10
N GLY A 116 -5.67 1.08 10.93
CA GLY A 116 -4.64 0.96 9.90
C GLY A 116 -5.22 0.99 8.49
N TYR A 117 -6.33 0.28 8.28
CA TYR A 117 -7.04 0.33 7.00
C TYR A 117 -7.59 1.71 6.69
N LEU A 118 -8.16 2.41 7.68
CA LEU A 118 -8.67 3.77 7.51
C LEU A 118 -7.55 4.76 7.15
N LEU A 119 -6.41 4.68 7.86
CA LEU A 119 -5.22 5.49 7.53
C LEU A 119 -4.72 5.22 6.11
N SER A 120 -4.72 3.95 5.68
CA SER A 120 -4.34 3.60 4.30
C SER A 120 -5.31 4.19 3.27
N ALA A 121 -6.61 4.15 3.53
CA ALA A 121 -7.63 4.68 2.62
C ALA A 121 -7.52 6.20 2.46
N ILE A 122 -7.30 6.92 3.57
CA ILE A 122 -7.05 8.37 3.56
C ILE A 122 -5.78 8.67 2.76
N SER A 123 -4.71 7.90 2.98
CA SER A 123 -3.43 8.09 2.28
C SER A 123 -3.56 7.89 0.77
N PHE A 124 -4.25 6.83 0.33
CA PHE A 124 -4.52 6.61 -1.09
C PHE A 124 -5.40 7.69 -1.71
N PHE A 125 -6.37 8.22 -0.96
CA PHE A 125 -7.19 9.33 -1.44
C PHE A 125 -6.37 10.60 -1.64
N VAL A 126 -5.53 10.96 -0.67
CA VAL A 126 -4.61 12.11 -0.78
C VAL A 126 -3.64 11.90 -1.94
N ASP A 127 -3.04 10.72 -2.07
CA ASP A 127 -2.13 10.37 -3.16
C ASP A 127 -2.82 10.52 -4.52
N PHE A 128 -4.05 10.01 -4.67
CA PHE A 128 -4.83 10.17 -5.88
C PHE A 128 -5.09 11.64 -6.23
N VAL A 129 -5.50 12.47 -5.25
CA VAL A 129 -5.76 13.90 -5.46
C VAL A 129 -4.49 14.63 -5.90
N VAL A 130 -3.35 14.35 -5.25
CA VAL A 130 -2.06 14.95 -5.60
C VAL A 130 -1.62 14.51 -6.99
N ALA A 131 -1.66 13.21 -7.28
CA ALA A 131 -1.30 12.64 -8.57
C ALA A 131 -2.18 13.16 -9.71
N PHE A 132 -3.47 13.40 -9.44
CA PHE A 132 -4.41 13.95 -10.41
C PHE A 132 -4.07 15.40 -10.78
N ASN A 133 -3.61 16.19 -9.81
CA ASN A 133 -3.20 17.58 -10.01
C ASN A 133 -1.77 17.74 -10.53
N LEU A 134 -0.99 16.65 -10.57
CA LEU A 134 0.39 16.68 -11.02
C LEU A 134 0.47 16.93 -12.53
N LYS A 135 1.15 18.01 -12.91
CA LYS A 135 1.50 18.29 -14.31
C LYS A 135 2.70 17.42 -14.68
N ILE A 136 2.42 16.31 -15.35
CA ILE A 136 3.46 15.44 -15.88
C ILE A 136 3.95 16.08 -17.19
N PRO A 137 5.22 16.51 -17.27
CA PRO A 137 5.76 17.01 -18.53
C PRO A 137 5.63 15.91 -19.58
N GLU A 138 5.11 16.26 -20.74
CA GLU A 138 5.17 15.38 -21.90
C GLU A 138 6.66 15.13 -22.15
N THR A 139 7.08 13.88 -21.98
CA THR A 139 8.41 13.49 -22.43
C THR A 139 8.34 13.57 -23.95
N ASP A 140 9.03 14.55 -24.54
CA ASP A 140 9.42 14.49 -25.95
C ASP A 140 10.20 13.18 -26.11
N GLY A 141 9.50 12.15 -26.57
CA GLY A 141 10.16 10.94 -27.05
C GLY A 141 10.91 11.28 -28.34
N PRO A 142 11.96 10.53 -28.69
CA PRO A 142 12.39 10.48 -30.09
C PRO A 142 11.25 9.99 -30.99
#